data_AF-A0A5C9A7V5-F1
#
_entry.id   AF-A0A5C9A7V5-F1
#
_cell.length_a   1.000
_cell.length_b   1.000
_cell.length_c   1.000
_cell.angle_alpha   90.00
_cell.angle_beta   90.00
_cell.angle_gamma   90.00
#
_symmetry.space_group_name_H-M   'P 1'
#
loop_
_entity.id
_entity.type
_entity.pdbx_description
1 polymer ?
#
loop_
_entity_poly.entity_id
_entity_poly.type
_entity_poly.pdbx_seq_one_letter_code
_entity_poly.pdbx_strand_id
1 'polypeptide(L)'
;MNDQQYLQHCLATWGSFADTFVQRCAALEEGDPLKQLASACQEAGGDSDSLYAEGPGLVARLFTSFPEFAPTVPRELLWFLGGECLHYLTDEELEAFQRVDEERAAAASRGEIIDLAAARAKLLKGQ
;
A
#
# COMPACT_ATOMS: atom_id res chain seq x y z
N MET A 1 -14.93 -6.15 -7.09
CA MET A 1 -14.72 -5.84 -5.65
C MET A 1 -15.65 -4.73 -5.17
N ASN A 2 -16.27 -4.88 -4.00
CA ASN A 2 -16.84 -3.74 -3.25
C ASN A 2 -15.73 -3.06 -2.42
N ASP A 3 -15.96 -1.86 -1.87
CA ASP A 3 -14.93 -1.13 -1.09
C ASP A 3 -14.37 -1.98 0.07
N GLN A 4 -15.19 -2.83 0.68
CA GLN A 4 -14.78 -3.80 1.71
C GLN A 4 -13.76 -4.81 1.19
N GLN A 5 -13.95 -5.35 -0.02
CA GLN A 5 -13.01 -6.31 -0.59
C GLN A 5 -11.68 -5.65 -0.97
N TYR A 6 -11.72 -4.37 -1.40
CA TYR A 6 -10.52 -3.60 -1.65
C TYR A 6 -9.73 -3.35 -0.34
N LEU A 7 -10.43 -2.98 0.73
CA LEU A 7 -9.81 -2.83 2.05
C LEU A 7 -9.17 -4.13 2.55
N GLN A 8 -9.87 -5.26 2.42
CA GLN A 8 -9.29 -6.57 2.77
C GLN A 8 -8.07 -6.91 1.92
N HIS A 9 -8.09 -6.56 0.63
CA HIS A 9 -6.93 -6.73 -0.23
C HIS A 9 -5.75 -5.88 0.25
N CYS A 10 -5.94 -4.58 0.49
CA CYS A 10 -4.87 -3.71 0.99
C CYS A 10 -4.30 -4.19 2.33
N LEU A 11 -5.14 -4.63 3.26
CA LEU A 11 -4.69 -5.23 4.52
C LEU A 11 -3.86 -6.50 4.28
N ALA A 12 -4.30 -7.40 3.39
CA ALA A 12 -3.56 -8.61 3.06
C ALA A 12 -2.22 -8.31 2.35
N THR A 13 -2.21 -7.33 1.44
CA THR A 13 -1.01 -6.84 0.76
C THR A 13 -0.03 -6.25 1.77
N TRP A 14 -0.50 -5.39 2.66
CA TRP A 14 0.31 -4.80 3.74
C TRP A 14 0.86 -5.88 4.67
N GLY A 15 0.03 -6.83 5.11
CA GLY A 15 0.46 -7.93 5.98
C GLY A 15 1.55 -8.79 5.35
N SER A 16 1.41 -9.11 4.06
CA SER A 16 2.42 -9.88 3.31
C SER A 16 3.74 -9.09 3.15
N PHE A 17 3.62 -7.78 2.89
CA PHE A 17 4.77 -6.87 2.85
C PHE A 17 5.49 -6.81 4.20
N ALA A 18 4.74 -6.58 5.28
CA ALA A 18 5.28 -6.45 6.63
C ALA A 18 5.94 -7.76 7.10
N ASP A 19 5.32 -8.92 6.84
CA ASP A 19 5.91 -10.23 7.13
C ASP A 19 7.24 -10.40 6.39
N THR A 20 7.26 -10.16 5.08
CA THR A 20 8.49 -10.22 4.28
C THR A 20 9.55 -9.25 4.81
N PHE A 21 9.15 -8.05 5.22
CA PHE A 21 10.06 -7.03 5.71
C PHE A 21 10.67 -7.42 7.06
N VAL A 22 9.87 -7.96 7.98
CA VAL A 22 10.33 -8.50 9.27
C VAL A 22 11.27 -9.68 9.05
N GLN A 23 10.94 -10.61 8.14
CA GLN A 23 11.78 -11.76 7.81
C GLN A 23 13.16 -11.32 7.30
N ARG A 24 13.22 -10.29 6.44
CA ARG A 24 14.50 -9.73 5.95
C ARG A 24 15.30 -9.07 7.06
N CYS A 25 14.62 -8.44 8.02
CA CYS A 25 15.24 -7.77 9.16
C CYS A 25 15.53 -8.73 10.34
N ALA A 26 15.14 -10.00 10.26
CA ALA A 26 15.30 -10.95 11.35
C ALA A 26 16.77 -11.18 11.74
N ALA A 27 17.69 -11.05 10.77
CA ALA A 27 19.13 -11.17 10.96
C ALA A 27 19.79 -9.94 11.60
N LEU A 28 19.05 -8.84 11.79
CA LEU A 28 19.56 -7.59 12.39
C LEU A 28 19.55 -7.66 13.92
N GLU A 29 20.43 -6.88 14.53
CA GLU A 29 20.58 -6.76 15.99
C GLU A 29 19.31 -6.20 16.67
N GLU A 30 19.15 -6.57 17.95
CA GLU A 30 18.05 -6.12 18.82
C GLU A 30 18.26 -4.65 19.21
N GLY A 31 17.89 -3.75 18.29
CA GLY A 31 18.11 -2.31 18.45
C GLY A 31 18.19 -1.59 17.11
N ASP A 32 18.32 -2.34 16.01
CA ASP A 32 18.40 -1.75 14.69
C ASP A 32 17.09 -0.99 14.34
N PRO A 33 17.18 0.28 13.90
CA PRO A 33 16.01 1.08 13.56
C PRO A 33 15.17 0.48 12.42
N LEU A 34 15.78 -0.28 11.51
CA LEU A 34 15.07 -0.98 10.43
C LEU A 34 14.21 -2.11 10.99
N LYS A 35 14.75 -2.88 11.95
CA LYS A 35 14.02 -3.95 12.65
C LYS A 35 12.82 -3.40 13.42
N GLN A 36 12.99 -2.27 14.11
CA GLN A 36 11.88 -1.59 14.80
C GLN A 36 10.81 -1.10 13.82
N LEU A 37 11.21 -0.54 12.69
CA LEU A 37 10.28 -0.10 11.64
C LEU A 37 9.49 -1.27 11.05
N ALA A 38 10.14 -2.41 10.81
CA ALA A 38 9.50 -3.61 10.30
C ALA A 38 8.45 -4.16 11.29
N SER A 39 8.79 -4.23 12.59
CA SER A 39 7.82 -4.60 13.63
C SER A 39 6.65 -3.62 13.71
N ALA A 40 6.90 -2.32 13.61
CA ALA A 40 5.83 -1.32 13.63
C ALA A 40 4.91 -1.44 12.40
N CYS A 41 5.45 -1.75 11.22
CA CYS A 41 4.61 -2.08 10.06
C CYS A 41 3.74 -3.30 10.31
N GLN A 42 4.27 -4.34 10.95
CA GLN A 42 3.50 -5.55 11.23
C GLN A 42 2.33 -5.28 12.18
N GLU A 43 2.56 -4.51 13.24
CA GLU A 43 1.52 -4.11 14.22
C GLU A 43 0.43 -3.25 13.57
N ALA A 44 0.83 -2.26 12.74
CA ALA A 44 -0.11 -1.39 12.04
C ALA A 44 -1.02 -2.14 11.06
N GLY A 45 -0.59 -3.31 10.56
CA GLY A 45 -1.40 -4.16 9.67
C GLY A 45 -2.52 -4.94 10.36
N GLY A 46 -2.64 -4.86 11.69
CA GLY A 46 -3.63 -5.61 12.46
C GLY A 46 -5.08 -5.14 12.26
N ASP A 47 -5.29 -3.84 12.02
CA ASP A 47 -6.60 -3.26 11.72
C ASP A 47 -6.47 -2.10 10.71
N SER A 48 -7.54 -1.86 9.95
CA SER A 48 -7.60 -0.75 9.01
C SER A 48 -7.39 0.63 9.65
N ASP A 49 -7.93 0.88 10.83
CA ASP A 49 -7.81 2.17 11.53
C ASP A 49 -6.35 2.46 11.90
N SER A 50 -5.68 1.50 12.52
CA SER A 50 -4.23 1.57 12.81
C SER A 50 -3.41 1.77 11.55
N LEU A 51 -3.73 1.06 10.46
CA LEU A 51 -3.04 1.21 9.20
C LEU A 51 -3.20 2.63 8.63
N TYR A 52 -4.40 3.21 8.68
CA TYR A 52 -4.62 4.59 8.23
C TYR A 52 -3.94 5.63 9.12
N ALA A 53 -3.89 5.40 10.43
CA ALA A 53 -3.29 6.30 11.40
C ALA A 53 -1.75 6.27 11.35
N GLU A 54 -1.16 5.08 11.32
CA GLU A 54 0.30 4.88 11.45
C GLU A 54 0.98 4.65 10.10
N GLY A 55 0.31 4.02 9.14
CA GLY A 55 0.82 3.67 7.82
C GLY A 55 1.55 4.82 7.10
N PRO A 56 0.97 6.03 6.95
CA PRO A 56 1.66 7.12 6.26
C PRO A 56 2.96 7.53 6.94
N GLY A 57 2.97 7.61 8.28
CA GLY A 57 4.18 7.92 9.05
C GLY A 57 5.25 6.84 8.94
N LEU A 58 4.84 5.56 8.91
CA LEU A 58 5.75 4.42 8.73
C LEU A 58 6.36 4.40 7.33
N VAL A 59 5.55 4.62 6.30
CA VAL A 59 6.00 4.70 4.91
C VAL A 59 6.94 5.89 4.71
N ALA A 60 6.57 7.08 5.19
CA ALA A 60 7.42 8.27 5.08
C ALA A 60 8.77 8.06 5.79
N ARG A 61 8.77 7.42 6.97
CA ARG A 61 9.99 7.04 7.68
C ARG A 61 10.82 6.03 6.88
N LEU A 62 10.19 5.04 6.23
CA LEU A 62 10.87 4.09 5.37
C LEU A 62 11.55 4.79 4.19
N PHE A 63 10.83 5.66 3.48
CA PHE A 63 11.36 6.38 2.32
C PHE A 63 12.50 7.33 2.69
N THR A 64 12.45 7.95 3.87
CA THR A 64 13.49 8.90 4.33
C THR A 64 14.70 8.22 4.95
N SER A 65 14.48 7.20 5.78
CA SER A 65 15.57 6.52 6.51
C SER A 65 16.19 5.38 5.69
N PHE A 66 15.38 4.70 4.88
CA PHE A 66 15.73 3.45 4.20
C PHE A 66 15.21 3.42 2.75
N PRO A 67 15.68 4.34 1.89
CA PRO A 67 15.20 4.47 0.51
C PRO A 67 15.44 3.21 -0.35
N GLU A 68 16.38 2.34 0.05
CA GLU A 68 16.61 1.05 -0.62
C GLU A 68 15.41 0.09 -0.51
N PHE A 69 14.60 0.22 0.55
CA PHE A 69 13.38 -0.56 0.77
C PHE A 69 12.13 0.16 0.29
N ALA A 70 12.19 1.46 -0.01
CA ALA A 70 11.08 2.21 -0.61
C ALA A 70 10.42 1.52 -1.82
N PRO A 71 11.15 0.95 -2.81
CA PRO A 71 10.52 0.27 -3.95
C PRO A 71 9.83 -1.05 -3.61
N THR A 72 10.04 -1.58 -2.40
CA THR A 72 9.35 -2.79 -1.93
C THR A 72 7.93 -2.50 -1.43
N VAL A 73 7.61 -1.23 -1.13
CA VAL A 73 6.25 -0.81 -0.76
C VAL A 73 5.38 -0.83 -2.02
N PRO A 74 4.31 -1.63 -2.05
CA PRO A 74 3.45 -1.70 -3.21
C PRO A 74 2.66 -0.39 -3.34
N ARG A 75 2.64 0.12 -4.57
CA ARG A 75 2.12 1.46 -4.86
C ARG A 75 0.61 1.60 -4.63
N GLU A 76 -0.12 0.50 -4.66
CA GLU A 76 -1.52 0.46 -4.23
C GLU A 76 -1.71 0.91 -2.78
N LEU A 77 -0.74 0.64 -1.89
CA LEU A 77 -0.80 1.04 -0.48
C LEU A 77 -0.58 2.55 -0.35
N LEU A 78 0.30 3.14 -1.17
CA LEU A 78 0.49 4.58 -1.21
C LEU A 78 -0.81 5.31 -1.58
N TRP A 79 -1.51 4.77 -2.59
CA TRP A 79 -2.84 5.27 -2.96
C TRP A 79 -3.89 5.04 -1.86
N PHE A 80 -3.87 3.87 -1.22
CA PHE A 80 -4.80 3.52 -0.14
C PHE A 80 -4.63 4.42 1.08
N LEU A 81 -3.40 4.62 1.55
CA LEU A 81 -3.07 5.47 2.70
C LEU A 81 -3.38 6.95 2.41
N GLY A 82 -3.18 7.38 1.16
CA GLY A 82 -3.47 8.74 0.73
C GLY A 82 -2.53 9.78 1.37
N GLY A 83 -2.94 11.05 1.32
CA GLY A 83 -2.21 12.14 1.96
C GLY A 83 -0.78 12.31 1.43
N GLU A 84 0.20 12.30 2.34
CA GLU A 84 1.63 12.44 1.98
C GLU A 84 2.15 11.27 1.13
N CYS A 85 1.54 10.07 1.24
CA CYS A 85 1.99 8.92 0.48
C CYS A 85 1.75 9.08 -1.03
N LEU A 86 0.75 9.88 -1.42
CA LEU A 86 0.47 10.17 -2.83
C LEU A 86 1.60 10.95 -3.50
N HIS A 87 2.40 11.68 -2.72
CA HIS A 87 3.54 12.45 -3.26
C HIS A 87 4.68 11.53 -3.74
N TYR A 88 4.67 10.26 -3.33
CA TYR A 88 5.63 9.26 -3.81
C TYR A 88 5.17 8.56 -5.10
N LEU A 89 3.93 8.77 -5.53
CA LEU A 89 3.43 8.30 -6.82
C LEU A 89 3.76 9.32 -7.91
N THR A 90 4.12 8.84 -9.09
CA THR A 90 4.28 9.70 -10.26
C THR A 90 2.92 10.13 -10.83
N ASP A 91 2.89 11.24 -11.57
CA ASP A 91 1.66 11.71 -12.23
C ASP A 91 0.98 10.62 -13.07
N GLU A 92 1.76 9.83 -13.82
CA GLU A 92 1.23 8.76 -14.68
C GLU A 92 0.50 7.68 -13.87
N GLU A 93 0.98 7.40 -12.66
CA GLU A 93 0.33 6.46 -11.76
C GLU A 93 -0.92 7.05 -11.14
N LEU A 94 -0.85 8.31 -10.72
CA LEU A 94 -2.01 9.06 -10.23
C LEU A 94 -3.13 9.04 -11.29
N GLU A 95 -2.79 9.28 -12.55
CA GLU A 95 -3.70 9.18 -13.69
C GLU A 95 -4.22 7.76 -13.88
N ALA A 96 -3.37 6.73 -13.78
CA ALA A 96 -3.79 5.34 -13.87
C ALA A 96 -4.78 4.96 -12.74
N PHE A 97 -4.51 5.38 -11.51
CA PHE A 97 -5.38 5.15 -10.35
C PHE A 97 -6.72 5.88 -10.50
N GLN A 98 -6.70 7.13 -10.97
CA GLN A 98 -7.90 7.91 -11.29
C GLN A 98 -8.73 7.24 -12.38
N ARG A 99 -8.12 6.78 -13.48
CA ARG A 99 -8.84 6.10 -14.56
C ARG A 99 -9.58 4.85 -14.07
N VAL A 100 -8.98 4.06 -13.17
CA VAL A 100 -9.68 2.89 -12.61
C VAL A 100 -10.89 3.32 -11.78
N ASP A 101 -10.80 4.43 -11.07
CA ASP A 101 -11.92 4.97 -10.30
C ASP A 101 -13.05 5.45 -11.21
N GLU A 102 -12.72 6.13 -12.31
CA GLU A 102 -13.68 6.52 -13.35
C GLU A 102 -14.35 5.31 -14.01
N GLU A 103 -13.56 4.29 -14.40
CA GLU A 103 -14.07 3.03 -14.96
C GLU A 103 -15.01 2.35 -13.96
N ARG A 104 -14.65 2.34 -12.67
CA ARG A 104 -15.46 1.80 -11.59
C ARG A 104 -16.77 2.58 -11.43
N ALA A 105 -16.74 3.90 -11.45
CA ALA A 105 -17.93 4.73 -11.37
C ALA A 105 -18.88 4.51 -12.57
N ALA A 106 -18.31 4.40 -13.78
CA ALA A 106 -19.06 4.08 -14.99
C ALA A 106 -19.68 2.68 -14.95
N ALA A 107 -18.94 1.69 -14.46
CA ALA A 107 -19.45 0.32 -14.28
C ALA A 107 -20.52 0.23 -13.19
N ALA A 108 -20.34 0.93 -12.06
CA ALA A 108 -21.35 1.02 -11.01
C ALA A 108 -22.66 1.61 -11.54
N SER A 109 -22.60 2.61 -12.43
CA SER A 109 -23.78 3.16 -13.11
C SER A 109 -24.48 2.15 -14.04
N ARG A 110 -23.73 1.19 -14.60
CA ARG A 110 -24.25 0.06 -15.42
C ARG A 110 -24.68 -1.16 -14.59
N GLY A 111 -24.47 -1.13 -13.27
CA GLY A 111 -24.70 -2.28 -12.38
C GLY A 111 -23.63 -3.37 -12.47
N GLU A 112 -22.47 -3.06 -13.05
CA GLU A 112 -21.32 -3.97 -13.16
C GLU A 112 -20.35 -3.74 -11.99
N ILE A 113 -19.79 -4.84 -11.45
CA ILE A 113 -18.79 -4.78 -10.38
C ILE A 113 -17.40 -4.97 -11.00
N ILE A 114 -16.57 -3.93 -10.96
CA ILE A 114 -15.16 -4.00 -11.36
C ILE A 114 -14.29 -4.38 -10.16
N ASP A 115 -13.24 -5.15 -10.44
CA ASP A 115 -12.22 -5.49 -9.47
C ASP A 115 -11.15 -4.38 -9.39
N LEU A 116 -11.33 -3.43 -8.48
CA LEU A 116 -10.45 -2.27 -8.31
C LEU A 116 -8.97 -2.65 -8.12
N ALA A 117 -8.71 -3.62 -7.24
CA ALA A 117 -7.35 -4.06 -6.95
C ALA A 117 -6.70 -4.71 -8.18
N ALA A 118 -7.38 -5.67 -8.81
CA ALA A 118 -6.83 -6.31 -10.00
C ALA A 118 -6.70 -5.35 -11.19
N ALA A 119 -7.65 -4.43 -11.38
CA ALA A 119 -7.58 -3.41 -12.43
C ALA A 119 -6.38 -2.49 -12.24
N ARG A 120 -6.14 -2.01 -11.02
CA ARG A 120 -4.97 -1.19 -10.66
C ARG A 120 -3.65 -1.95 -10.80
N ALA A 121 -3.57 -3.17 -10.26
CA ALA A 121 -2.38 -4.00 -10.35
C ALA A 121 -2.00 -4.33 -11.81
N LYS A 122 -3.00 -4.50 -12.69
CA LYS A 122 -2.79 -4.77 -14.11
C LYS A 122 -2.25 -3.57 -14.86
N LEU A 123 -2.67 -2.35 -14.50
CA LEU A 123 -2.11 -1.12 -15.07
C LEU A 123 -0.64 -0.93 -14.66
N LEU A 124 -0.32 -1.19 -13.39
CA LEU A 124 1.04 -1.05 -12.85
C LEU A 124 2.02 -2.11 -13.39
N LYS A 125 1.56 -3.34 -13.66
CA LYS A 125 2.38 -4.41 -14.27
C LYS A 125 2.59 -4.25 -15.78
N GLY A 126 1.94 -3.27 -16.41
CA GLY A 126 1.99 -3.04 -17.86
C GLY A 126 3.08 -2.08 -18.32
N GLN A 127 3.90 -1.53 -17.42
CA GLN A 127 5.04 -0.64 -17.72
C GLN A 127 6.38 -1.34 -17.61
#